data_AF-A0AAD6BFZ4-F1
#
_entry.id   AF-A0AAD6BFZ4-F1
#
_cell.length_a   1.000
_cell.length_b   1.000
_cell.length_c   1.000
_cell.angle_alpha   90.00
_cell.angle_beta   90.00
_cell.angle_gamma   90.00
#
_symmetry.space_group_name_H-M   'P 1'
#
loop_
_entity.id
_entity.type
_entity.pdbx_description
1 polymer ?
#
loop_
_entity_poly.entity_id
_entity_poly.type
_entity_poly.pdbx_seq_one_letter_code
_entity_poly.pdbx_strand_id
1 'polypeptide(L)' 'MDYGGTELRVYPDISTVLAKKRAAFNPIKNSLYQKGQQFRLLHPARLHVSFRNDDYYFDCPQKAQDFYNQHIVPPE' A
#
# COMPACT_ATOMS: atom_id res chain seq x y z
N MET A 1 -10.46 -1.05 27.92
CA MET A 1 -10.28 0.32 28.42
C MET A 1 -11.17 1.21 27.58
N ASP A 2 -12.26 1.69 28.17
CA ASP A 2 -13.17 2.67 27.60
C ASP A 2 -12.74 4.06 28.10
N TYR A 3 -12.67 5.02 27.18
CA TYR A 3 -12.61 6.44 27.49
C TYR A 3 -13.70 7.11 26.64
N GLY A 4 -14.81 7.48 27.28
CA GLY A 4 -15.82 8.34 26.69
C GLY A 4 -16.73 7.70 25.63
N GLY A 5 -17.10 6.42 25.77
CA GLY A 5 -18.12 5.79 24.92
C GLY A 5 -17.66 5.46 23.50
N THR A 6 -16.36 5.60 23.22
CA THR A 6 -15.76 5.14 21.97
C THR A 6 -14.93 3.90 22.25
N GLU A 7 -15.30 2.78 21.64
CA GLU A 7 -14.55 1.52 21.74
C GLU A 7 -13.15 1.71 21.12
N LEU A 8 -12.17 2.05 21.96
CA LEU A 8 -10.76 2.13 21.57
C LEU A 8 -10.27 0.71 21.30
N ARG A 9 -10.39 0.29 20.04
CA ARG A 9 -9.89 -1.01 19.59
C ARG A 9 -8.37 -0.92 19.40
N VAL A 10 -7.66 -0.98 20.52
CA VAL A 10 -6.21 -1.08 20.56
C VAL A 10 -5.84 -2.51 20.13
N TYR A 11 -5.10 -2.63 19.03
CA TYR A 11 -4.52 -3.88 18.58
C TYR A 11 -3.03 -3.89 18.97
N PRO A 12 -2.68 -4.39 20.18
CA PRO A 12 -1.35 -4.19 20.78
C PRO A 12 -0.21 -4.93 20.08
N ASP A 13 -0.50 -5.89 19.20
CA ASP A 13 0.54 -6.66 18.49
C ASP A 13 0.49 -6.46 16.95
N ILE A 14 -0.71 -6.29 16.38
CA ILE A 14 -0.90 -6.17 14.93
C ILE A 14 -0.44 -4.80 14.41
N SER A 15 -0.55 -3.73 15.21
CA SER A 15 -0.32 -2.37 14.72
C SER A 15 1.10 -2.12 14.24
N THR A 16 2.13 -2.66 14.92
CA THR A 16 3.54 -2.39 14.57
C THR A 16 3.99 -3.17 13.34
N VAL A 17 3.66 -4.47 13.26
CA VAL A 17 3.97 -5.30 12.09
C VAL A 17 3.20 -4.78 10.87
N LEU A 18 1.95 -4.38 11.06
CA LEU A 18 1.13 -3.83 10.00
C LEU A 18 1.63 -2.45 9.57
N ALA A 19 2.03 -1.58 10.50
CA ALA A 19 2.63 -0.29 10.18
C ALA A 19 3.92 -0.46 9.38
N LYS A 20 4.79 -1.41 9.75
CA LYS A 20 5.99 -1.74 8.97
C LYS A 20 5.65 -2.22 7.56
N LYS A 21 4.67 -3.12 7.43
CA LYS A 21 4.18 -3.59 6.12
C LYS A 21 3.66 -2.42 5.28
N ARG A 22 2.86 -1.52 5.87
CA ARG A 22 2.33 -0.33 5.20
C ARG A 22 3.43 0.66 4.81
N ALA A 23 4.41 0.87 5.68
CA ALA A 23 5.56 1.73 5.43
C ALA A 23 6.43 1.21 4.29
N ALA A 24 6.53 -0.12 4.12
CA ALA A 24 7.23 -0.72 3.00
C ALA A 24 6.57 -0.40 1.64
N PHE A 25 5.29 0.00 1.61
CA PHE A 25 4.63 0.51 0.40
C PHE A 25 4.81 2.03 0.20
N ASN A 26 5.45 2.77 1.11
CA ASN A 26 5.70 4.20 0.91
C ASN A 26 6.52 4.54 -0.34
N PRO A 27 7.64 3.85 -0.67
CA PRO A 27 8.40 4.18 -1.87
C PRO A 27 7.57 4.01 -3.14
N ILE A 28 6.86 2.89 -3.28
CA ILE A 28 6.03 2.62 -4.46
C ILE A 28 4.85 3.60 -4.58
N LYS A 29 4.23 3.98 -3.46
CA LYS A 29 3.19 5.02 -3.45
C LYS A 29 3.71 6.35 -3.96
N ASN A 30 4.91 6.75 -3.54
CA ASN A 30 5.51 7.99 -4.00
C ASN A 30 5.77 7.94 -5.51
N SER A 31 6.31 6.82 -6.00
CA SER A 31 6.53 6.61 -7.43
C SER A 31 5.24 6.63 -8.25
N LEU A 32 4.18 5.97 -7.77
CA LEU A 32 2.84 5.99 -8.40
C LEU A 32 2.23 7.39 -8.38
N TYR A 33 2.38 8.12 -7.27
CA TYR A 33 1.91 9.49 -7.13
C TYR A 33 2.62 10.43 -8.11
N GLN A 34 3.95 10.32 -8.24
CA GLN A 34 4.74 11.09 -9.22
C GLN A 34 4.31 10.82 -10.66
N LYS A 35 3.85 9.59 -10.97
CA LYS A 35 3.32 9.22 -12.29
C LYS A 35 1.84 9.54 -12.47
N GLY A 36 1.18 10.12 -11.46
CA GLY A 36 -0.26 10.43 -11.49
C GLY A 36 -1.15 9.19 -11.57
N GLN A 37 -0.64 8.02 -11.16
CA GLN A 37 -1.41 6.77 -11.20
C GLN A 37 -2.33 6.63 -9.99
N GLN A 38 -3.53 6.09 -10.21
CA GLN A 38 -4.48 5.84 -9.14
C GLN A 38 -4.07 4.59 -8.36
N PHE A 39 -3.97 4.73 -7.04
CA PHE A 39 -3.70 3.62 -6.15
C PHE A 39 -4.52 3.73 -4.86
N ARG A 40 -4.79 2.57 -4.24
CA ARG A 40 -5.46 2.47 -2.94
C ARG A 40 -4.72 1.45 -2.08
N LEU A 41 -4.65 1.72 -0.78
CA LEU A 41 -4.15 0.74 0.18
C LEU A 41 -5.33 0.11 0.92
N LEU A 42 -5.62 -1.14 0.62
CA LEU A 42 -6.68 -1.93 1.24
C LEU A 42 -6.21 -2.54 2.57
N HIS A 43 -7.15 -2.67 3.51
CA HIS A 43 -6.92 -3.39 4.76
C HIS A 43 -6.65 -4.89 4.48
N PRO A 44 -5.70 -5.54 5.19
CA PRO A 44 -4.80 -4.97 6.21
C PRO A 44 -3.61 -4.19 5.61
N ALA A 45 -2.96 -4.69 4.57
CA ALA A 45 -1.86 -4.02 3.85
C ALA A 45 -1.71 -4.56 2.42
N ARG A 46 -2.74 -4.37 1.59
CA ARG A 46 -2.73 -4.78 0.18
C ARG A 46 -2.77 -3.53 -0.69
N LEU A 47 -1.78 -3.35 -1.56
CA LEU A 47 -1.75 -2.23 -2.50
C LEU A 47 -2.57 -2.60 -3.73
N HIS A 48 -3.54 -1.77 -4.05
CA HIS A 48 -4.31 -1.81 -5.29
C HIS A 48 -3.82 -0.68 -6.19
N VAL A 49 -3.43 -1.01 -7.41
CA VAL A 49 -2.96 -0.05 -8.42
C VAL A 49 -3.82 -0.23 -9.65
N SER A 50 -4.48 0.84 -10.09
CA SER A 50 -5.23 0.83 -11.34
C SER A 50 -4.32 1.38 -12.43
N PHE A 51 -3.92 0.53 -13.37
CA PHE A 51 -2.99 0.87 -14.45
C PHE A 51 -3.54 0.40 -15.80
N ARG A 52 -3.63 1.30 -16.79
CA ARG A 52 -4.11 1.00 -18.16
C ARG A 52 -5.42 0.19 -18.22
N ASN A 53 -6.40 0.55 -17.38
CA ASN A 53 -7.72 -0.11 -17.32
C ASN A 53 -7.71 -1.53 -16.72
N ASP A 54 -6.58 -1.95 -16.13
CA ASP A 54 -6.45 -3.16 -15.33
C ASP A 54 -6.19 -2.81 -13.86
N ASP A 55 -6.72 -3.67 -12.98
CA ASP A 55 -6.58 -3.55 -11.54
C ASP A 55 -5.59 -4.58 -11.00
N TYR A 56 -4.48 -4.09 -10.45
CA TYR A 56 -3.41 -4.92 -9.91
C TYR A 56 -3.42 -4.89 -8.40
N TYR A 57 -3.35 -6.08 -7.78
CA TYR A 57 -3.33 -6.24 -6.34
C TYR A 57 -2.02 -6.86 -5.88
N PHE A 58 -1.36 -6.17 -4.95
CA PHE A 58 -0.09 -6.60 -4.40
C PHE A 58 -0.18 -6.74 -2.89
N ASP A 59 0.10 -7.94 -2.39
CA ASP A 59 0.29 -8.18 -0.96
C ASP A 59 1.73 -7.90 -0.50
N CYS A 60 2.67 -7.89 -1.45
CA CYS A 60 4.08 -7.64 -1.21
C CYS A 60 4.56 -6.33 -1.89
N PRO A 61 5.27 -5.46 -1.16
CA PRO A 61 5.81 -4.22 -1.71
C PRO A 61 6.85 -4.48 -2.80
N GLN A 62 7.65 -5.55 -2.68
CA GLN A 62 8.65 -5.92 -3.68
C GLN A 62 8.01 -6.26 -5.03
N LYS A 63 6.94 -7.07 -5.05
CA LYS A 63 6.20 -7.39 -6.28
C LYS A 63 5.60 -6.14 -6.93
N ALA A 64 5.06 -5.23 -6.12
CA ALA A 64 4.53 -3.97 -6.63
C ALA A 64 5.63 -3.11 -7.26
N GLN A 65 6.83 -3.10 -6.67
CA GLN A 65 7.97 -2.35 -7.16
C GLN A 65 8.56 -2.92 -8.45
N ASP A 66 8.65 -4.25 -8.53
CA ASP A 66 9.04 -4.94 -9.76
C ASP A 66 8.05 -4.62 -10.90
N PHE A 67 6.75 -4.72 -10.62
CA PHE A 67 5.71 -4.33 -11.57
C PHE A 67 5.82 -2.87 -12.03
N TYR A 68 6.07 -1.94 -11.10
CA TYR A 68 6.24 -0.53 -11.45
C TYR A 68 7.47 -0.30 -12.34
N ASN A 69 8.59 -0.95 -12.07
CA ASN A 69 9.79 -0.86 -12.90
C ASN A 69 9.59 -1.50 -14.27
N GLN A 70 8.82 -2.58 -14.38
CA GLN A 70 8.59 -3.28 -15.66
C GLN A 70 7.52 -2.60 -16.53
N HIS A 71 6.45 -2.08 -15.93
CA HIS A 71 5.27 -1.61 -16.66
C HIS A 71 5.08 -0.09 -16.66
N ILE A 72 5.57 0.62 -15.64
CA ILE A 72 5.30 2.05 -15.44
C ILE A 72 6.53 2.93 -15.71
N VAL A 73 7.73 2.46 -15.37
CA VAL A 73 8.98 3.08 -15.80
C VAL A 73 9.35 2.48 -17.15
N PRO A 74 9.47 3.29 -18.23
CA PRO A 74 10.05 2.77 -19.46
C PRO A 74 11.53 2.43 -19.20
N PRO A 75 12.04 1.28 -19.70
CA PRO A 75 13.47 1.11 -19.78
C PRO A 75 14.01 2.20 -20.72
N GLU A 76 14.93 3.04 -20.22
CA GLU A 76 15.74 3.91 -21.08
C GLU A 76 16.56 3.08 -22.09
#